data_AF-B4NBY9-F1
#
_entry.id   AF-B4NBY9-F1
#
_cell.length_a   1.000
_cell.length_b   1.000
_cell.length_c   1.000
_cell.angle_alpha   90.00
_cell.angle_beta   90.00
_cell.angle_gamma   90.00
#
_symmetry.space_group_name_H-M   'P 1'
#
loop_
_entity.id
_entity.type
_entity.pdbx_description
1 polymer ?
#
loop_
_entity_poly.entity_id
_entity_poly.type
_entity_poly.pdbx_seq_one_letter_code
_entity_poly.pdbx_strand_id
1 'polypeptide(L)'
;MQNIQSGTISEKAGDIVLAESDAIDLDPPTASSPSKFSGSSSNANPTNTNTITVPAVNNGNGSGSSGCDGSPGHGRAYGASQKNPTVSTKQEAHKEREKELQLQRDDCLGQQHQENNPIAIHYLACFHEICVVTALLPLVTLFTCFVTAYVFQYDDVHETHCRVYNIIPSISAITGVSPQRYFWRFSIALHIGPRIPIAFVYKNYYRSQLARLTPSLVPKTSMLITLILVLNCIEIAALGGVTYISNRENYPVHERIFITFMVCSLCYMLATIKLNGILNEGQKLNSQQIQSIKWKKILFVVSILSTIGLLVFFAKHRFYCHDLAFSWFAFFEYLIAIANMLFHFTIIWDFPSQFMMIVQGPRENLSQYLSNKPKIE
;
A
#
# COMPACT_ATOMS: atom_id res chain seq x y z
N MET A 1 -52.65 53.98 20.42
CA MET A 1 -52.11 55.33 20.18
C MET A 1 -50.71 55.16 19.60
N GLN A 2 -50.53 55.59 18.34
CA GLN A 2 -49.29 56.05 17.64
C GLN A 2 -47.99 55.24 17.77
N ASN A 3 -47.15 55.04 16.76
CA ASN A 3 -47.19 55.35 15.33
C ASN A 3 -46.16 54.47 14.62
N ILE A 4 -46.42 54.22 13.33
CA ILE A 4 -45.53 53.68 12.30
C ILE A 4 -44.37 54.66 12.05
N GLN A 5 -43.13 54.17 11.83
CA GLN A 5 -42.30 54.72 10.74
C GLN A 5 -41.24 53.75 10.20
N SER A 6 -41.34 53.57 8.88
CA SER A 6 -40.47 52.85 7.96
C SER A 6 -39.27 53.72 7.56
N GLY A 7 -38.14 53.12 7.16
CA GLY A 7 -36.93 53.87 6.77
C GLY A 7 -35.84 53.03 6.08
N THR A 8 -36.13 52.62 4.85
CA THR A 8 -35.28 52.65 3.64
C THR A 8 -33.87 52.01 3.59
N ILE A 9 -33.76 51.13 2.59
CA ILE A 9 -32.59 50.59 1.91
C ILE A 9 -31.62 51.69 1.44
N SER A 10 -30.31 51.49 1.63
CA SER A 10 -29.27 52.14 0.83
C SER A 10 -28.20 51.12 0.46
N GLU A 11 -28.20 50.80 -0.82
CA GLU A 11 -27.21 50.03 -1.56
C GLU A 11 -25.97 50.91 -1.80
N LYS A 12 -24.78 50.44 -1.41
CA LYS A 12 -23.52 50.95 -1.97
C LYS A 12 -22.51 49.82 -2.14
N ALA A 13 -22.22 49.55 -3.41
CA ALA A 13 -21.08 48.84 -3.91
C ALA A 13 -19.75 49.50 -3.46
N GLY A 14 -18.70 48.69 -3.29
CA GLY A 14 -17.37 49.17 -2.99
C GLY A 14 -16.38 48.05 -2.67
N ASP A 15 -15.75 47.56 -3.73
CA ASP A 15 -14.34 47.16 -3.83
C ASP A 15 -13.80 45.88 -3.16
N ILE A 16 -13.59 44.93 -4.06
CA ILE A 16 -12.59 43.86 -4.05
C ILE A 16 -11.19 44.49 -4.03
N VAL A 17 -10.37 44.14 -3.04
CA VAL A 17 -8.91 44.25 -3.14
C VAL A 17 -8.29 42.92 -2.74
N LEU A 18 -7.65 42.31 -3.73
CA LEU A 18 -6.75 41.17 -3.64
C LEU A 18 -5.49 41.60 -2.86
N ALA A 19 -5.11 40.85 -1.83
CA ALA A 19 -3.78 40.95 -1.24
C ALA A 19 -2.97 39.72 -1.67
N GLU A 20 -2.15 39.94 -2.68
CA GLU A 20 -1.09 39.07 -3.15
C GLU A 20 0.15 39.23 -2.24
N SER A 21 1.00 38.22 -2.32
CA SER A 21 2.19 37.90 -1.54
C SER A 21 3.32 38.93 -1.59
N ASP A 22 4.12 39.00 -0.52
CA ASP A 22 5.58 38.76 -0.52
C ASP A 22 6.29 39.46 0.64
N ALA A 23 7.10 38.72 1.40
CA ALA A 23 8.43 39.12 1.88
C ALA A 23 9.07 37.97 2.67
N ILE A 24 10.03 37.30 2.04
CA ILE A 24 10.98 36.37 2.64
C ILE A 24 12.21 37.20 2.99
N ASP A 25 12.56 37.27 4.29
CA ASP A 25 13.83 37.82 4.75
C ASP A 25 14.90 36.71 4.78
N LEU A 26 16.02 36.97 4.11
CA LEU A 26 17.21 36.12 4.03
C LEU A 26 18.33 36.77 4.85
N ASP A 27 18.74 36.16 5.96
CA ASP A 27 19.99 36.49 6.64
C ASP A 27 21.15 35.55 6.20
N PRO A 28 22.39 36.07 5.99
CA PRO A 28 23.56 35.26 5.61
C PRO A 28 24.36 34.74 6.83
N PRO A 29 25.24 33.72 6.63
CA PRO A 29 25.87 33.01 7.73
C PRO A 29 27.21 33.62 8.15
N THR A 30 27.54 33.55 9.45
CA THR A 30 28.89 33.76 9.97
C THR A 30 29.40 32.50 10.67
N ALA A 31 30.56 32.04 10.22
CA ALA A 31 31.31 30.93 10.78
C ALA A 31 32.51 31.46 11.60
N SER A 32 32.80 30.85 12.75
CA SER A 32 34.15 30.77 13.31
C SER A 32 34.29 29.60 14.30
N SER A 33 35.31 28.77 14.06
CA SER A 33 35.72 27.53 14.75
C SER A 33 36.79 27.83 15.84
N PRO A 34 37.68 26.91 16.32
CA PRO A 34 37.57 25.55 16.90
C PRO A 34 38.43 25.36 18.21
N SER A 35 38.30 24.22 18.92
CA SER A 35 39.38 23.48 19.66
C SER A 35 38.78 22.21 20.32
N LYS A 36 39.18 20.96 20.01
CA LYS A 36 40.37 20.14 20.41
C LYS A 36 40.52 20.04 21.95
N PHE A 37 40.65 18.88 22.62
CA PHE A 37 41.42 17.66 22.28
C PHE A 37 41.14 16.46 23.25
N SER A 38 41.49 15.24 22.79
CA SER A 38 41.83 13.96 23.49
C SER A 38 40.79 13.24 24.37
N GLY A 39 40.65 11.91 24.36
CA GLY A 39 41.36 10.83 23.67
C GLY A 39 41.37 9.56 24.55
N SER A 40 41.16 8.38 23.97
CA SER A 40 41.77 7.09 24.40
C SER A 40 41.17 5.90 23.63
N SER A 41 42.04 5.25 22.86
CA SER A 41 41.86 4.00 22.13
C SER A 41 41.79 2.77 23.04
N SER A 42 41.17 1.67 22.58
CA SER A 42 41.71 0.30 22.72
C SER A 42 41.05 -0.66 21.72
N ASN A 43 41.88 -1.31 20.91
CA ASN A 43 41.57 -2.48 20.08
C ASN A 43 41.31 -3.72 20.96
N ALA A 44 40.42 -4.63 20.53
CA ALA A 44 40.68 -6.07 20.42
C ALA A 44 39.42 -6.84 19.95
N ASN A 45 39.59 -7.62 18.89
CA ASN A 45 38.83 -8.84 18.55
C ASN A 45 39.87 -9.99 18.59
N PRO A 46 39.56 -11.31 18.61
CA PRO A 46 38.29 -11.95 18.24
C PRO A 46 37.91 -13.22 19.07
N THR A 47 36.90 -13.94 18.55
CA THR A 47 36.63 -15.40 18.63
C THR A 47 35.63 -15.98 19.66
N ASN A 48 34.64 -16.67 19.06
CA ASN A 48 34.09 -17.99 19.41
C ASN A 48 32.91 -18.17 20.39
N THR A 49 31.85 -18.74 19.81
CA THR A 49 30.99 -19.85 20.28
C THR A 49 30.11 -19.64 21.51
N ASN A 50 28.80 -19.85 21.35
CA ASN A 50 28.04 -20.76 22.22
C ASN A 50 26.72 -21.20 21.56
N THR A 51 26.76 -22.46 21.13
CA THR A 51 25.65 -23.34 20.79
C THR A 51 24.95 -23.78 22.09
N ILE A 52 23.62 -23.75 22.12
CA ILE A 52 22.83 -24.46 23.14
C ILE A 52 22.13 -25.62 22.44
N THR A 53 22.48 -26.83 22.90
CA THR A 53 21.96 -28.15 22.53
C THR A 53 20.81 -28.50 23.49
N VAL A 54 19.72 -29.17 23.08
CA VAL A 54 19.36 -30.62 23.26
C VAL A 54 17.80 -30.69 23.32
N PRO A 55 17.04 -31.78 23.01
CA PRO A 55 17.40 -33.09 22.43
C PRO A 55 16.65 -33.50 21.15
N ALA A 56 17.26 -34.47 20.48
CA ALA A 56 16.65 -35.39 19.53
C ALA A 56 15.73 -36.41 20.22
N VAL A 57 14.63 -36.77 19.54
CA VAL A 57 13.92 -38.04 19.74
C VAL A 57 14.12 -38.87 18.48
N ASN A 58 14.70 -40.05 18.69
CA ASN A 58 14.98 -41.04 17.66
C ASN A 58 14.04 -42.23 17.86
N ASN A 59 13.46 -42.73 16.76
CA ASN A 59 13.20 -44.14 16.41
C ASN A 59 11.83 -44.39 15.76
N GLY A 60 11.89 -45.06 14.61
CA GLY A 60 10.74 -45.71 13.98
C GLY A 60 11.10 -46.31 12.62
N ASN A 61 11.76 -47.48 12.65
CA ASN A 61 12.02 -48.35 11.50
C ASN A 61 10.78 -48.59 10.62
N GLY A 62 10.98 -48.63 9.31
CA GLY A 62 10.03 -49.15 8.33
C GLY A 62 10.73 -49.53 7.02
N SER A 63 10.90 -50.83 6.83
CA SER A 63 11.59 -51.53 5.75
C SER A 63 10.80 -51.66 4.43
N GLY A 64 11.51 -51.73 3.30
CA GLY A 64 11.05 -52.23 1.99
C GLY A 64 11.11 -51.16 0.89
N SER A 65 11.64 -51.35 -0.31
CA SER A 65 12.09 -52.53 -1.05
C SER A 65 12.77 -52.09 -2.37
N SER A 66 13.79 -52.82 -2.81
CA SER A 66 14.16 -53.18 -4.21
C SER A 66 14.41 -52.05 -5.24
N GLY A 67 15.48 -52.00 -6.05
CA GLY A 67 16.47 -52.98 -6.48
C GLY A 67 16.67 -52.82 -7.99
N CYS A 68 17.91 -52.61 -8.46
CA CYS A 68 18.27 -52.68 -9.88
C CYS A 68 19.64 -53.36 -10.00
N ASP A 69 19.61 -54.67 -10.21
CA ASP A 69 20.76 -55.48 -10.64
C ASP A 69 20.92 -55.39 -12.16
N GLY A 70 22.18 -55.37 -12.61
CA GLY A 70 22.55 -55.54 -14.02
C GLY A 70 23.71 -56.52 -14.13
N SER A 71 23.50 -57.63 -14.84
CA SER A 71 24.55 -58.48 -15.40
C SER A 71 24.16 -58.96 -16.81
N PRO A 72 25.13 -59.20 -17.73
CA PRO A 72 24.87 -59.37 -19.15
C PRO A 72 24.97 -60.84 -19.63
N GLY A 73 24.29 -61.17 -20.74
CA GLY A 73 24.45 -62.46 -21.42
C GLY A 73 23.92 -62.49 -22.87
N HIS A 74 24.80 -62.90 -23.80
CA HIS A 74 24.68 -63.54 -25.14
C HIS A 74 23.43 -63.31 -26.03
N GLY A 75 23.49 -63.20 -27.35
CA GLY A 75 24.52 -63.40 -28.38
C GLY A 75 23.82 -63.71 -29.72
N ARG A 76 24.29 -63.16 -30.85
CA ARG A 76 23.96 -63.68 -32.19
C ARG A 76 25.04 -63.27 -33.19
N ALA A 77 25.56 -64.26 -33.90
CA ALA A 77 26.66 -64.17 -34.85
C ALA A 77 26.16 -63.88 -36.28
N TYR A 78 26.93 -63.10 -37.06
CA TYR A 78 27.15 -63.31 -38.49
C TYR A 78 28.46 -62.61 -38.95
N GLY A 79 29.39 -63.41 -39.47
CA GLY A 79 30.06 -63.20 -40.76
C GLY A 79 30.95 -61.98 -41.03
N ALA A 80 32.26 -62.25 -41.01
CA ALA A 80 33.25 -61.93 -42.06
C ALA A 80 33.99 -60.58 -42.11
N SER A 81 35.32 -60.74 -42.17
CA SER A 81 36.33 -60.01 -42.96
C SER A 81 37.08 -58.81 -42.35
N GLN A 82 38.33 -59.12 -41.96
CA GLN A 82 39.58 -58.37 -42.12
C GLN A 82 39.59 -56.83 -41.95
N LYS A 83 40.27 -56.37 -40.90
CA LYS A 83 41.59 -55.68 -40.95
C LYS A 83 41.95 -55.13 -39.56
N ASN A 84 43.20 -55.31 -39.13
CA ASN A 84 43.76 -54.63 -37.95
C ASN A 84 43.76 -53.11 -38.16
N PRO A 85 43.51 -52.35 -37.09
CA PRO A 85 44.46 -51.28 -36.74
C PRO A 85 44.86 -51.31 -35.25
N THR A 86 46.18 -51.28 -35.06
CA THR A 86 46.98 -50.48 -34.12
C THR A 86 46.48 -50.21 -32.69
N VAL A 87 47.37 -50.51 -31.73
CA VAL A 87 47.28 -50.38 -30.26
C VAL A 87 46.95 -48.95 -29.74
N SER A 88 46.89 -47.93 -30.59
CA SER A 88 46.61 -46.53 -30.19
C SER A 88 45.13 -46.23 -29.92
N THR A 89 44.19 -46.94 -30.57
CA THR A 89 42.77 -46.55 -30.58
C THR A 89 41.99 -47.02 -29.33
N LYS A 90 42.50 -48.03 -28.60
CA LYS A 90 41.86 -48.54 -27.38
C LYS A 90 42.13 -47.67 -26.14
N GLN A 91 43.29 -47.00 -26.08
CA GLN A 91 43.59 -46.07 -24.99
C GLN A 91 42.85 -44.73 -25.14
N GLU A 92 42.62 -44.29 -26.37
CA GLU A 92 41.85 -43.07 -26.67
C GLU A 92 40.35 -43.28 -26.38
N ALA A 93 39.78 -44.43 -26.79
CA ALA A 93 38.39 -44.76 -26.49
C ALA A 93 38.10 -44.94 -24.98
N HIS A 94 39.07 -45.43 -24.20
CA HIS A 94 38.92 -45.55 -22.75
C HIS A 94 38.97 -44.17 -22.05
N LYS A 95 39.83 -43.26 -22.54
CA LYS A 95 39.91 -41.88 -22.06
C LYS A 95 38.68 -41.04 -22.41
N GLU A 96 38.09 -41.26 -23.57
CA GLU A 96 36.83 -40.58 -23.95
C GLU A 96 35.66 -41.06 -23.09
N ARG A 97 35.57 -42.37 -22.83
CA ARG A 97 34.51 -42.94 -21.99
C ARG A 97 34.62 -42.51 -20.52
N GLU A 98 35.83 -42.36 -20.00
CA GLU A 98 36.08 -41.81 -18.66
C GLU A 98 35.73 -40.32 -18.58
N LYS A 99 35.99 -39.54 -19.65
CA LYS A 99 35.58 -38.14 -19.74
C LYS A 99 34.06 -37.99 -19.82
N GLU A 100 33.36 -38.83 -20.56
CA GLU A 100 31.89 -38.82 -20.64
C GLU A 100 31.24 -39.22 -19.31
N LEU A 101 31.81 -40.20 -18.59
CA LEU A 101 31.36 -40.60 -17.25
C LEU A 101 31.65 -39.53 -16.19
N GLN A 102 32.76 -38.79 -16.31
CA GLN A 102 33.05 -37.63 -15.47
C GLN A 102 32.11 -36.46 -15.78
N LEU A 103 31.86 -36.18 -17.07
CA LEU A 103 30.91 -35.13 -17.48
C LEU A 103 29.50 -35.45 -16.99
N GLN A 104 29.04 -36.70 -17.10
CA GLN A 104 27.74 -37.14 -16.57
C GLN A 104 27.68 -37.11 -15.03
N ARG A 105 28.79 -37.39 -14.34
CA ARG A 105 28.87 -37.29 -12.88
C ARG A 105 28.84 -35.84 -12.41
N ASP A 106 29.52 -34.95 -13.13
CA ASP A 106 29.53 -33.51 -12.85
C ASP A 106 28.18 -32.86 -13.20
N ASP A 107 27.49 -33.33 -14.24
CA ASP A 107 26.14 -32.88 -14.61
C ASP A 107 25.08 -33.39 -13.60
N CYS A 108 25.24 -34.60 -13.07
CA CYS A 108 24.37 -35.16 -12.04
C CYS A 108 24.62 -34.53 -10.65
N LEU A 109 25.87 -34.20 -10.32
CA LEU A 109 26.24 -33.41 -9.14
C LEU A 109 25.79 -31.94 -9.28
N GLY A 110 25.86 -31.37 -10.50
CA GLY A 110 25.33 -30.04 -10.83
C GLY A 110 23.81 -29.98 -10.73
N GLN A 111 23.09 -31.00 -11.21
CA GLN A 111 21.64 -31.12 -11.07
C GLN A 111 21.21 -31.32 -9.61
N GLN A 112 21.93 -32.15 -8.83
CA GLN A 112 21.66 -32.31 -7.39
C GLN A 112 21.94 -31.04 -6.56
N HIS A 113 22.88 -30.19 -6.99
CA HIS A 113 23.13 -28.91 -6.32
C HIS A 113 22.14 -27.80 -6.72
N GLN A 114 21.49 -27.92 -7.88
CA GLN A 114 20.53 -26.93 -8.36
C GLN A 114 19.11 -27.15 -7.83
N GLU A 115 18.80 -28.35 -7.31
CA GLU A 115 17.47 -28.73 -6.80
C GLU A 115 17.25 -28.41 -5.30
N ASN A 116 18.30 -28.05 -4.54
CA ASN A 116 18.23 -27.87 -3.08
C ASN A 116 18.62 -26.45 -2.61
N ASN A 117 18.21 -25.40 -3.33
CA ASN A 117 18.19 -24.08 -2.71
C ASN A 117 16.87 -23.95 -1.94
N PRO A 118 16.87 -24.08 -0.60
CA PRO A 118 15.64 -23.97 0.18
C PRO A 118 15.04 -22.60 -0.07
N ILE A 119 13.80 -22.60 -0.57
CA ILE A 119 12.99 -21.39 -0.70
C ILE A 119 12.77 -20.86 0.72
N ALA A 120 13.52 -19.82 1.09
CA ALA A 120 13.38 -19.21 2.40
C ALA A 120 12.22 -18.22 2.35
N ILE A 121 11.14 -18.54 3.06
CA ILE A 121 10.03 -17.62 3.32
C ILE A 121 10.43 -16.78 4.53
N HIS A 122 10.89 -15.56 4.30
CA HIS A 122 11.35 -14.67 5.37
C HIS A 122 10.21 -13.94 6.07
N TYR A 123 9.08 -13.76 5.39
CA TYR A 123 7.92 -13.07 5.92
C TYR A 123 6.65 -13.63 5.29
N LEU A 124 5.71 -14.05 6.15
CA LEU A 124 4.36 -14.43 5.76
C LEU A 124 3.41 -13.67 6.67
N ALA A 125 2.65 -12.74 6.09
CA ALA A 125 1.62 -12.02 6.82
C ALA A 125 0.28 -12.15 6.10
N CYS A 126 -0.78 -12.33 6.89
CA CYS A 126 -2.13 -12.35 6.38
C CYS A 126 -2.49 -10.95 5.89
N PHE A 127 -2.78 -10.83 4.60
CA PHE A 127 -3.10 -9.53 3.97
C PHE A 127 -4.30 -8.87 4.65
N HIS A 128 -5.26 -9.69 5.08
CA HIS A 128 -6.43 -9.27 5.82
C HIS A 128 -6.09 -8.53 7.12
N GLU A 129 -5.20 -9.09 7.94
CA GLU A 129 -4.81 -8.49 9.23
C GLU A 129 -4.10 -7.15 9.04
N ILE A 130 -3.21 -7.07 8.05
CA ILE A 130 -2.54 -5.81 7.68
C ILE A 130 -3.58 -4.76 7.30
N CYS A 131 -4.54 -5.09 6.43
CA CYS A 131 -5.59 -4.16 6.02
C CYS A 131 -6.46 -3.70 7.20
N VAL A 132 -6.83 -4.62 8.10
CA VAL A 132 -7.66 -4.31 9.27
C VAL A 132 -6.93 -3.39 10.24
N VAL A 133 -5.70 -3.74 10.63
CA VAL A 133 -4.91 -2.90 11.55
C VAL A 133 -4.64 -1.53 10.94
N THR A 134 -4.29 -1.49 9.65
CA THR A 134 -4.05 -0.24 8.93
C THR A 134 -5.28 0.65 8.92
N ALA A 135 -6.49 0.10 8.73
CA ALA A 135 -7.72 0.90 8.71
C ALA A 135 -8.19 1.34 10.10
N LEU A 136 -8.03 0.49 11.12
CA LEU A 136 -8.47 0.79 12.49
C LEU A 136 -7.59 1.85 13.17
N LEU A 137 -6.29 1.86 12.88
CA LEU A 137 -5.33 2.77 13.52
C LEU A 137 -5.75 4.27 13.43
N PRO A 138 -6.01 4.84 12.23
CA PRO A 138 -6.45 6.23 12.13
C PRO A 138 -7.86 6.46 12.70
N LEU A 139 -8.76 5.47 12.67
CA LEU A 139 -10.10 5.63 13.25
C LEU A 139 -10.05 5.77 14.78
N VAL A 140 -9.29 4.88 15.45
CA VAL A 140 -9.10 4.94 16.90
C VAL A 140 -8.36 6.21 17.30
N THR A 141 -7.34 6.58 16.54
CA THR A 141 -6.58 7.82 16.77
C THR A 141 -7.48 9.04 16.62
N LEU A 142 -8.28 9.13 15.55
CA LEU A 142 -9.21 10.24 15.33
C LEU A 142 -10.22 10.38 16.46
N PHE A 143 -10.82 9.26 16.89
CA PHE A 143 -11.75 9.24 18.02
C PHE A 143 -11.08 9.72 19.32
N THR A 144 -9.86 9.26 19.58
CA THR A 144 -9.09 9.69 20.76
C THR A 144 -8.75 11.18 20.69
N CYS A 145 -8.32 11.68 19.53
CA CYS A 145 -8.08 13.11 19.31
C CYS A 145 -9.35 13.93 19.53
N PHE A 146 -10.50 13.44 19.02
CA PHE A 146 -11.80 14.11 19.21
C PHE A 146 -12.16 14.22 20.69
N VAL A 147 -12.17 13.10 21.43
CA VAL A 147 -12.56 13.08 22.85
C VAL A 147 -11.60 13.93 23.68
N THR A 148 -10.29 13.75 23.51
CA THR A 148 -9.30 14.47 24.32
C THR A 148 -9.29 15.96 24.01
N ALA A 149 -9.36 16.36 22.74
CA ALA A 149 -9.37 17.78 22.39
C ALA A 149 -10.68 18.44 22.81
N TYR A 150 -11.82 17.75 22.72
CA TYR A 150 -13.11 18.27 23.19
C TYR A 150 -13.13 18.49 24.71
N VAL A 151 -12.57 17.57 25.50
CA VAL A 151 -12.58 17.66 26.97
C VAL A 151 -11.55 18.65 27.49
N PHE A 152 -10.33 18.62 26.97
CA PHE A 152 -9.21 19.38 27.54
C PHE A 152 -8.92 20.70 26.83
N GLN A 153 -9.38 20.88 25.59
CA GLN A 153 -9.01 22.01 24.72
C GLN A 153 -10.23 22.55 23.95
N TYR A 154 -11.37 22.64 24.64
CA TYR A 154 -12.66 23.00 24.04
C TYR A 154 -12.60 24.32 23.26
N ASP A 155 -12.04 25.37 23.85
CA ASP A 155 -12.00 26.70 23.22
C ASP A 155 -11.10 26.70 21.96
N ASP A 156 -9.95 26.03 22.04
CA ASP A 156 -8.98 25.96 20.93
C ASP A 156 -9.55 25.24 19.70
N VAL A 157 -10.41 24.22 19.89
CA VAL A 157 -10.95 23.44 18.76
C VAL A 157 -12.19 24.06 18.14
N HIS A 158 -12.88 24.96 18.85
CA HIS A 158 -14.03 25.70 18.35
C HIS A 158 -13.70 27.10 17.84
N GLU A 159 -12.45 27.55 18.03
CA GLU A 159 -12.00 28.84 17.52
C GLU A 159 -12.07 28.88 15.98
N THR A 160 -12.94 29.73 15.45
CA THR A 160 -13.15 29.97 14.02
C THR A 160 -13.09 31.45 13.71
N HIS A 161 -12.83 31.81 12.45
CA HIS A 161 -12.78 33.21 12.01
C HIS A 161 -14.04 34.01 12.41
N CYS A 162 -15.23 33.41 12.29
CA CYS A 162 -16.49 34.09 12.62
C CYS A 162 -16.80 34.14 14.13
N ARG A 163 -16.11 33.34 14.97
CA ARG A 163 -16.36 33.23 16.43
C ARG A 163 -17.84 33.02 16.79
N VAL A 164 -18.54 32.22 16.00
CA VAL A 164 -19.97 31.88 16.17
C VAL A 164 -20.14 30.58 16.95
N TYR A 165 -21.35 30.33 17.46
CA TYR A 165 -21.62 29.13 18.26
C TYR A 165 -21.48 27.85 17.43
N ASN A 166 -20.67 26.91 17.92
CA ASN A 166 -20.38 25.62 17.29
C ASN A 166 -20.25 24.53 18.35
N ILE A 167 -20.63 23.30 17.97
CA ILE A 167 -20.65 22.12 18.84
C ILE A 167 -19.66 21.05 18.35
N ILE A 168 -19.48 20.93 17.03
CA ILE A 168 -18.65 19.88 16.43
C ILE A 168 -17.42 20.56 15.81
N PRO A 169 -16.21 20.32 16.35
CA PRO A 169 -14.98 20.82 15.76
C PRO A 169 -14.57 20.00 14.53
N SER A 170 -13.93 20.63 13.55
CA SER A 170 -13.41 19.96 12.35
C SER A 170 -12.26 19.00 12.68
N ILE A 171 -12.00 18.03 11.80
CA ILE A 171 -10.88 17.09 11.92
C ILE A 171 -9.56 17.87 12.01
N SER A 172 -9.36 18.85 11.13
CA SER A 172 -8.15 19.66 11.12
C SER A 172 -7.97 20.48 12.41
N ALA A 173 -9.06 20.87 13.09
CA ALA A 173 -8.97 21.55 14.38
C ALA A 173 -8.50 20.62 15.50
N ILE A 174 -9.14 19.45 15.65
CA ILE A 174 -8.79 18.48 16.72
C ILE A 174 -7.44 17.79 16.49
N THR A 175 -6.98 17.71 15.24
CA THR A 175 -5.67 17.15 14.89
C THR A 175 -4.58 18.21 14.74
N GLY A 176 -4.94 19.49 14.82
CA GLY A 176 -4.01 20.62 14.77
C GLY A 176 -3.48 21.05 16.14
N VAL A 177 -4.19 20.70 17.22
CA VAL A 177 -3.82 21.05 18.61
C VAL A 177 -2.82 20.06 19.20
N SER A 178 -1.96 20.52 20.12
CA SER A 178 -1.01 19.66 20.83
C SER A 178 -1.61 19.18 22.14
N PRO A 179 -1.44 17.90 22.53
CA PRO A 179 -0.54 16.89 21.94
C PRO A 179 -1.11 16.03 20.79
N GLN A 180 -2.40 16.16 20.47
CA GLN A 180 -3.16 15.35 19.50
C GLN A 180 -2.53 15.34 18.11
N ARG A 181 -1.94 16.47 17.71
CA ARG A 181 -1.18 16.64 16.46
C ARG A 181 -0.08 15.60 16.28
N TYR A 182 0.69 15.32 17.33
CA TYR A 182 1.78 14.33 17.25
C TYR A 182 1.24 12.91 17.18
N PHE A 183 0.18 12.62 17.94
CA PHE A 183 -0.47 11.32 17.92
C PHE A 183 -1.10 11.02 16.54
N TRP A 184 -1.78 12.02 15.96
CA TRP A 184 -2.34 11.95 14.61
C TRP A 184 -1.26 11.71 13.55
N ARG A 185 -0.16 12.46 13.59
CA ARG A 185 0.96 12.31 12.64
C ARG A 185 1.59 10.93 12.69
N PHE A 186 1.81 10.40 13.88
CA PHE A 186 2.35 9.06 14.06
C PHE A 186 1.41 8.00 13.47
N SER A 187 0.12 8.09 13.77
CA SER A 187 -0.90 7.21 13.19
C SER A 187 -0.93 7.27 11.67
N ILE A 188 -0.91 8.47 11.07
CA ILE A 188 -0.94 8.62 9.61
C ILE A 188 0.35 8.14 8.95
N ALA A 189 1.52 8.35 9.57
CA ALA A 189 2.77 7.79 9.07
C ALA A 189 2.72 6.25 8.97
N LEU A 190 2.21 5.60 10.02
CA LEU A 190 1.99 4.15 10.03
C LEU A 190 0.91 3.70 9.03
N HIS A 191 -0.11 4.53 8.79
CA HIS A 191 -1.16 4.24 7.83
C HIS A 191 -0.69 4.32 6.37
N ILE A 192 0.16 5.29 6.04
CA ILE A 192 0.68 5.52 4.68
C ILE A 192 1.56 4.36 4.20
N GLY A 193 2.35 3.78 5.10
CA GLY A 193 3.30 2.70 4.78
C GLY A 193 2.64 1.53 4.04
N PRO A 194 1.62 0.86 4.61
CA PRO A 194 0.92 -0.26 3.95
C PRO A 194 0.08 0.15 2.74
N ARG A 195 -0.45 1.38 2.71
CA ARG A 195 -1.30 1.89 1.62
C ARG A 195 -0.59 1.90 0.26
N ILE A 196 0.70 2.26 0.23
CA ILE A 196 1.47 2.35 -1.03
C ILE A 196 1.64 0.96 -1.68
N PRO A 197 2.17 -0.09 -1.02
CA PRO A 197 2.22 -1.44 -1.56
C PRO A 197 0.85 -1.98 -1.98
N ILE A 198 -0.20 -1.72 -1.18
CA ILE A 198 -1.57 -2.14 -1.51
C ILE A 198 -2.04 -1.55 -2.86
N ALA A 199 -1.72 -0.28 -3.14
CA ALA A 199 -2.05 0.34 -4.43
C ALA A 199 -1.35 -0.38 -5.62
N PHE A 200 -0.11 -0.81 -5.44
CA PHE A 200 0.61 -1.59 -6.46
C PHE A 200 0.05 -3.01 -6.63
N VAL A 201 -0.35 -3.66 -5.54
CA VAL A 201 -1.04 -4.96 -5.59
C VAL A 201 -2.34 -4.84 -6.40
N TYR A 202 -3.15 -3.81 -6.14
CA TYR A 202 -4.36 -3.54 -6.91
C TYR A 202 -4.08 -3.33 -8.40
N LYS A 203 -3.06 -2.54 -8.74
CA LYS A 203 -2.66 -2.35 -10.13
C LYS A 203 -2.32 -3.68 -10.80
N ASN A 204 -1.50 -4.51 -10.16
CA ASN A 204 -1.09 -5.80 -10.72
C ASN A 204 -2.28 -6.76 -10.87
N TYR A 205 -3.16 -6.80 -9.87
CA TYR A 205 -4.41 -7.54 -9.94
C TYR A 205 -5.28 -7.08 -11.12
N TYR A 206 -5.53 -5.78 -11.26
CA TYR A 206 -6.34 -5.31 -12.39
C TYR A 206 -5.68 -5.56 -13.74
N ARG A 207 -4.35 -5.51 -13.83
CA ARG A 207 -3.63 -5.86 -15.06
C ARG A 207 -3.75 -7.34 -15.41
N SER A 208 -3.69 -8.26 -14.45
CA SER A 208 -3.89 -9.69 -14.74
C SER A 208 -5.28 -9.97 -15.30
N GLN A 209 -6.27 -9.17 -14.89
CA GLN A 209 -7.65 -9.29 -15.38
C GLN A 209 -7.85 -8.77 -16.82
N LEU A 210 -6.91 -7.99 -17.38
CA LEU A 210 -7.00 -7.46 -18.76
C LEU A 210 -7.01 -8.57 -19.82
N ALA A 211 -6.38 -9.72 -19.55
CA ALA A 211 -6.32 -10.86 -20.47
C ALA A 211 -7.71 -11.42 -20.82
N ARG A 212 -8.74 -11.11 -20.02
CA ARG A 212 -10.12 -11.56 -20.21
C ARG A 212 -10.95 -10.60 -21.07
N LEU A 213 -10.43 -9.42 -21.40
CA LEU A 213 -11.15 -8.40 -22.15
C LEU A 213 -10.91 -8.53 -23.66
N THR A 214 -11.86 -8.02 -24.45
CA THR A 214 -11.70 -7.86 -25.89
C THR A 214 -10.47 -6.99 -26.19
N PRO A 215 -9.62 -7.36 -27.17
CA PRO A 215 -8.37 -6.65 -27.49
C PRO A 215 -8.55 -5.14 -27.73
N SER A 216 -9.69 -4.70 -28.24
CA SER A 216 -10.00 -3.29 -28.50
C SER A 216 -10.20 -2.44 -27.24
N LEU A 217 -10.59 -3.04 -26.10
CA LEU A 217 -10.81 -2.32 -24.83
C LEU A 217 -9.54 -2.25 -23.98
N VAL A 218 -8.61 -3.20 -24.16
CA VAL A 218 -7.35 -3.31 -23.39
C VAL A 218 -6.59 -1.98 -23.24
N PRO A 219 -6.32 -1.17 -24.30
CA PRO A 219 -5.54 0.05 -24.15
C PRO A 219 -6.24 1.09 -23.26
N LYS A 220 -7.55 1.29 -23.44
CA LYS A 220 -8.34 2.22 -22.63
C LYS A 220 -8.39 1.80 -21.16
N THR A 221 -8.61 0.51 -20.91
CA THR A 221 -8.65 -0.04 -19.54
C THR A 221 -7.28 0.01 -18.87
N SER A 222 -6.18 -0.22 -19.61
CA SER A 222 -4.82 -0.08 -19.07
C SER A 222 -4.48 1.35 -18.66
N MET A 223 -4.94 2.35 -19.44
CA MET A 223 -4.82 3.76 -19.05
C MET A 223 -5.62 4.07 -17.79
N LEU A 224 -6.85 3.55 -17.67
CA LEU A 224 -7.68 3.70 -16.49
C LEU A 224 -7.03 3.08 -15.23
N ILE A 225 -6.42 1.90 -15.34
CA ILE A 225 -5.68 1.26 -14.25
C ILE A 225 -4.50 2.14 -13.79
N THR A 226 -3.78 2.73 -14.75
CA THR A 226 -2.66 3.63 -14.44
C THR A 226 -3.15 4.92 -13.76
N LEU A 227 -4.25 5.49 -14.25
CA LEU A 227 -4.89 6.65 -13.63
C LEU A 227 -5.31 6.36 -12.19
N ILE A 228 -5.89 5.19 -11.91
CA ILE A 228 -6.28 4.77 -10.56
C ILE A 228 -5.06 4.72 -9.62
N LEU A 229 -3.93 4.16 -10.08
CA LEU A 229 -2.69 4.16 -9.28
C LEU A 229 -2.24 5.60 -8.98
N VAL A 230 -2.19 6.47 -10.00
CA VAL A 230 -1.75 7.86 -9.83
C VAL A 230 -2.65 8.62 -8.86
N LEU A 231 -3.98 8.50 -9.03
CA LEU A 231 -4.95 9.14 -8.13
C LEU A 231 -4.79 8.65 -6.69
N ASN A 232 -4.59 7.34 -6.49
CA ASN A 232 -4.37 6.77 -5.16
C ASN A 232 -3.06 7.30 -4.53
N CYS A 233 -1.97 7.37 -5.30
CA CYS A 233 -0.70 7.95 -4.80
C CYS A 233 -0.86 9.43 -4.42
N ILE A 234 -1.55 10.23 -5.24
CA ILE A 234 -1.80 11.65 -4.93
C ILE A 234 -2.70 11.77 -3.71
N GLU A 235 -3.74 10.94 -3.59
CA GLU A 235 -4.62 10.90 -2.41
C GLU A 235 -3.83 10.60 -1.13
N ILE A 236 -2.96 9.59 -1.14
CA ILE A 236 -2.10 9.25 -0.01
C ILE A 236 -1.14 10.40 0.33
N ALA A 237 -0.52 11.00 -0.68
CA ALA A 237 0.38 12.15 -0.47
C ALA A 237 -0.36 13.36 0.09
N ALA A 238 -1.57 13.65 -0.40
CA ALA A 238 -2.40 14.73 0.08
C ALA A 238 -2.89 14.49 1.51
N LEU A 239 -3.24 13.25 1.87
CA LEU A 239 -3.56 12.85 3.26
C LEU A 239 -2.38 13.10 4.22
N GLY A 240 -1.16 12.77 3.78
CA GLY A 240 0.05 13.15 4.50
C GLY A 240 0.19 14.67 4.59
N GLY A 241 0.00 15.39 3.49
CA GLY A 241 0.10 16.85 3.43
C GLY A 241 -0.84 17.56 4.42
N VAL A 242 -2.13 17.22 4.44
CA VAL A 242 -3.09 17.83 5.40
C VAL A 242 -2.77 17.48 6.86
N THR A 243 -2.05 16.39 7.10
CA THR A 243 -1.63 15.97 8.45
C THR A 243 -0.36 16.69 8.93
N TYR A 244 0.59 16.94 8.03
CA TYR A 244 1.88 17.56 8.35
C TYR A 244 1.89 19.08 8.21
N ILE A 245 1.01 19.65 7.40
CA ILE A 245 0.81 21.10 7.31
C ILE A 245 -0.51 21.40 8.00
N SER A 246 -0.47 21.82 9.26
CA SER A 246 -1.69 22.11 10.01
C SER A 246 -2.36 23.39 9.49
N ASN A 247 -3.69 23.43 9.55
CA ASN A 247 -4.48 24.64 9.30
C ASN A 247 -4.08 25.82 10.21
N ARG A 248 -3.52 25.55 11.41
CA ARG A 248 -2.99 26.59 12.31
C ARG A 248 -1.64 27.15 11.86
N GLU A 249 -0.87 26.39 11.09
CA GLU A 249 0.46 26.78 10.62
C GLU A 249 0.40 27.54 9.30
N ASN A 250 -0.38 27.01 8.35
CA ASN A 250 -0.56 27.63 7.05
C ASN A 250 -1.93 27.25 6.48
N TYR A 251 -2.95 28.04 6.80
CA TYR A 251 -4.32 27.80 6.34
C TYR A 251 -4.43 27.73 4.80
N PRO A 252 -3.89 28.69 4.01
CA PRO A 252 -4.05 28.65 2.55
C PRO A 252 -3.45 27.39 1.89
N VAL A 253 -2.30 26.93 2.38
CA VAL A 253 -1.68 25.69 1.86
C VAL A 253 -2.49 24.47 2.30
N HIS A 254 -2.88 24.40 3.58
CA HIS A 254 -3.69 23.30 4.10
C HIS A 254 -5.01 23.14 3.32
N GLU A 255 -5.72 24.25 3.06
CA GLU A 255 -6.96 24.27 2.30
C GLU A 255 -6.76 23.71 0.87
N ARG A 256 -5.71 24.13 0.17
CA ARG A 256 -5.41 23.64 -1.20
C ARG A 256 -5.09 22.14 -1.22
N ILE A 257 -4.36 21.64 -0.22
CA ILE A 257 -4.06 20.21 -0.11
C ILE A 257 -5.33 19.43 0.23
N PHE A 258 -6.19 19.95 1.12
CA PHE A 258 -7.47 19.34 1.43
C PHE A 258 -8.37 19.23 0.19
N ILE A 259 -8.47 20.29 -0.62
CA ILE A 259 -9.20 20.25 -1.90
C ILE A 259 -8.59 19.20 -2.84
N THR A 260 -7.27 19.10 -2.91
CA THR A 260 -6.57 18.10 -3.74
C THR A 260 -6.90 16.68 -3.28
N PHE A 261 -6.88 16.42 -1.97
CA PHE A 261 -7.30 15.14 -1.38
C PHE A 261 -8.74 14.80 -1.76
N MET A 262 -9.66 15.75 -1.61
CA MET A 262 -11.08 15.58 -1.94
C MET A 262 -11.31 15.21 -3.40
N VAL A 263 -10.74 15.98 -4.33
CA VAL A 263 -10.91 15.76 -5.78
C VAL A 263 -10.28 14.42 -6.18
N CYS A 264 -9.06 14.13 -5.73
CA CYS A 264 -8.37 12.88 -6.07
C CYS A 264 -9.10 11.65 -5.53
N SER A 265 -9.58 11.71 -4.29
CA SER A 265 -10.37 10.64 -3.66
C SER A 265 -11.66 10.35 -4.43
N LEU A 266 -12.44 11.37 -4.80
CA LEU A 266 -13.67 11.20 -5.56
C LEU A 266 -13.39 10.64 -6.98
N CYS A 267 -12.37 11.17 -7.65
CA CYS A 267 -11.94 10.66 -8.96
C CYS A 267 -11.47 9.20 -8.86
N TYR A 268 -10.72 8.84 -7.81
CA TYR A 268 -10.25 7.48 -7.56
C TYR A 268 -11.43 6.52 -7.34
N MET A 269 -12.41 6.90 -6.50
CA MET A 269 -13.61 6.09 -6.27
C MET A 269 -14.40 5.87 -7.57
N LEU A 270 -14.62 6.93 -8.35
CA LEU A 270 -15.34 6.86 -9.62
C LEU A 270 -14.59 5.97 -10.63
N ALA A 271 -13.28 6.19 -10.81
CA ALA A 271 -12.44 5.43 -11.72
C ALA A 271 -12.45 3.94 -11.34
N THR A 272 -12.35 3.63 -10.05
CA THR A 272 -12.42 2.26 -9.52
C THR A 272 -13.79 1.62 -9.78
N ILE A 273 -14.90 2.33 -9.58
CA ILE A 273 -16.25 1.82 -9.88
C ILE A 273 -16.40 1.56 -11.38
N LYS A 274 -15.94 2.48 -12.23
CA LYS A 274 -15.98 2.33 -13.70
C LYS A 274 -15.14 1.14 -14.15
N LEU A 275 -13.93 0.99 -13.63
CA LEU A 275 -13.06 -0.14 -13.92
C LEU A 275 -13.72 -1.47 -13.51
N ASN A 276 -14.29 -1.54 -12.30
CA ASN A 276 -15.04 -2.72 -11.87
C ASN A 276 -16.26 -2.99 -12.75
N GLY A 277 -16.92 -1.96 -13.30
CA GLY A 277 -17.98 -2.15 -14.29
C GLY A 277 -17.48 -2.85 -15.56
N ILE A 278 -16.38 -2.35 -16.14
CA ILE A 278 -15.79 -2.88 -17.38
C ILE A 278 -15.26 -4.32 -17.17
N LEU A 279 -14.54 -4.57 -16.07
CA LEU A 279 -13.92 -5.87 -15.81
C LEU A 279 -14.91 -6.99 -15.47
N ASN A 280 -16.12 -6.63 -15.04
CA ASN A 280 -17.14 -7.57 -14.60
C ASN A 280 -18.30 -7.70 -15.59
N GLU A 281 -18.26 -6.98 -16.72
CA GLU A 281 -19.25 -7.08 -17.77
C GLU A 281 -19.32 -8.52 -18.31
N GLY A 282 -20.51 -9.14 -18.24
CA GLY A 282 -20.74 -10.52 -18.71
C GLY A 282 -20.16 -11.63 -17.82
N GLN A 283 -19.64 -11.33 -16.63
CA GLN A 283 -19.07 -12.32 -15.71
C GLN A 283 -20.06 -12.76 -14.62
N LYS A 284 -20.03 -14.05 -14.25
CA LYS A 284 -20.70 -14.54 -13.02
C LYS A 284 -19.87 -14.16 -11.82
N LEU A 285 -20.34 -13.17 -11.06
CA LEU A 285 -19.64 -12.66 -9.87
C LEU A 285 -19.95 -13.50 -8.64
N ASN A 286 -18.94 -13.66 -7.77
CA ASN A 286 -19.14 -14.24 -6.44
C ASN A 286 -19.94 -13.27 -5.54
N SER A 287 -20.68 -13.80 -4.57
CA SER A 287 -21.47 -13.01 -3.61
C SER A 287 -20.65 -11.94 -2.89
N GLN A 288 -19.39 -12.25 -2.55
CA GLN A 288 -18.47 -11.27 -1.93
C GLN A 288 -18.10 -10.12 -2.88
N GLN A 289 -17.89 -10.40 -4.17
CA GLN A 289 -17.57 -9.38 -5.18
C GLN A 289 -18.78 -8.48 -5.46
N ILE A 290 -19.99 -9.05 -5.51
CA ILE A 290 -21.24 -8.28 -5.64
C ILE A 290 -21.38 -7.32 -4.46
N GLN A 291 -21.15 -7.81 -3.25
CA GLN A 291 -21.21 -7.00 -2.03
C GLN A 291 -20.16 -5.88 -2.04
N SER A 292 -18.91 -6.17 -2.43
CA SER A 292 -17.85 -5.17 -2.60
C SER A 292 -18.27 -4.05 -3.58
N ILE A 293 -18.78 -4.40 -4.76
CA ILE A 293 -19.23 -3.43 -5.76
C ILE A 293 -20.41 -2.59 -5.24
N LYS A 294 -21.36 -3.21 -4.53
CA LYS A 294 -22.50 -2.51 -3.93
C LYS A 294 -22.03 -1.46 -2.92
N TRP A 295 -21.15 -1.86 -1.99
CA TRP A 295 -20.61 -0.92 -0.99
C TRP A 295 -19.79 0.20 -1.63
N LYS A 296 -18.94 -0.08 -2.61
CA LYS A 296 -18.19 0.95 -3.36
C LYS A 296 -19.13 2.01 -3.95
N LYS A 297 -20.24 1.59 -4.57
CA LYS A 297 -21.24 2.52 -5.12
C LYS A 297 -21.94 3.35 -4.05
N ILE A 298 -22.35 2.73 -2.94
CA ILE A 298 -23.00 3.42 -1.82
C ILE A 298 -22.04 4.46 -1.23
N LEU A 299 -20.80 4.08 -0.94
CA LEU A 299 -19.77 4.95 -0.37
C LEU A 299 -19.45 6.12 -1.31
N PHE A 300 -19.41 5.90 -2.62
CA PHE A 300 -19.24 6.99 -3.59
C PHE A 300 -20.41 7.99 -3.56
N VAL A 301 -21.66 7.51 -3.53
CA VAL A 301 -22.84 8.39 -3.45
C VAL A 301 -22.82 9.18 -2.14
N VAL A 302 -22.52 8.53 -1.01
CA VAL A 302 -22.38 9.18 0.29
C VAL A 302 -21.30 10.26 0.25
N SER A 303 -20.12 9.98 -0.32
CA SER A 303 -19.03 10.95 -0.46
C SER A 303 -19.42 12.16 -1.31
N ILE A 304 -20.16 11.96 -2.41
CA ILE A 304 -20.64 13.06 -3.26
C ILE A 304 -21.65 13.94 -2.51
N LEU A 305 -22.66 13.34 -1.89
CA LEU A 305 -23.66 14.09 -1.11
C LEU A 305 -23.01 14.85 0.05
N SER A 306 -22.04 14.23 0.71
CA SER A 306 -21.28 14.85 1.80
C SER A 306 -20.40 15.99 1.30
N THR A 307 -19.78 15.85 0.12
CA THR A 307 -18.98 16.92 -0.48
C THR A 307 -19.85 18.14 -0.81
N ILE A 308 -21.04 17.93 -1.36
CA ILE A 308 -22.00 19.02 -1.61
C ILE A 308 -22.38 19.71 -0.29
N GLY A 309 -22.71 18.93 0.74
CA GLY A 309 -23.01 19.45 2.08
C GLY A 309 -21.85 20.28 2.65
N LEU A 310 -20.63 19.73 2.61
CA LEU A 310 -19.41 20.39 3.05
C LEU A 310 -19.23 21.75 2.36
N LEU A 311 -19.36 21.81 1.03
CA LEU A 311 -19.20 23.06 0.27
C LEU A 311 -20.27 24.10 0.63
N VAL A 312 -21.53 23.69 0.77
CA VAL A 312 -22.64 24.59 1.13
C VAL A 312 -22.41 25.19 2.52
N PHE A 313 -22.08 24.36 3.51
CA PHE A 313 -21.88 24.82 4.88
C PHE A 313 -20.57 25.60 5.06
N PHE A 314 -19.54 25.27 4.29
CA PHE A 314 -18.31 26.06 4.20
C PHE A 314 -18.59 27.47 3.70
N ALA A 315 -19.30 27.61 2.57
CA ALA A 315 -19.69 28.90 2.03
C ALA A 315 -20.59 29.68 3.00
N LYS A 316 -21.56 29.00 3.62
CA LYS A 316 -22.44 29.60 4.63
C LYS A 316 -21.68 30.15 5.83
N HIS A 317 -20.68 29.41 6.32
CA HIS A 317 -19.82 29.88 7.41
C HIS A 317 -18.95 31.05 6.96
N ARG A 318 -18.30 30.96 5.79
CA ARG A 318 -17.34 31.96 5.31
C ARG A 318 -17.96 33.31 4.98
N PHE A 319 -19.14 33.33 4.36
CA PHE A 319 -19.78 34.55 3.86
C PHE A 319 -20.83 35.11 4.81
N TYR A 320 -21.57 34.24 5.50
CA TYR A 320 -22.72 34.67 6.29
C TYR A 320 -22.53 34.48 7.80
N CYS A 321 -21.45 33.83 8.25
CA CYS A 321 -21.17 33.56 9.66
C CYS A 321 -22.41 33.04 10.43
N HIS A 322 -23.16 32.11 9.85
CA HIS A 322 -24.30 31.50 10.56
C HIS A 322 -23.82 30.60 11.70
N ASP A 323 -24.57 30.61 12.81
CA ASP A 323 -24.41 29.65 13.89
C ASP A 323 -24.51 28.21 13.40
N LEU A 324 -23.71 27.33 13.99
CA LEU A 324 -23.59 25.90 13.69
C LEU A 324 -23.15 25.57 12.26
N ALA A 325 -22.95 26.55 11.36
CA ALA A 325 -22.54 26.28 9.99
C ALA A 325 -21.20 25.54 9.93
N PHE A 326 -20.26 25.89 10.80
CA PHE A 326 -18.98 25.19 10.90
C PHE A 326 -19.12 23.78 11.49
N SER A 327 -20.07 23.57 12.41
CA SER A 327 -20.37 22.23 12.93
C SER A 327 -20.93 21.29 11.86
N TRP A 328 -21.80 21.79 10.98
CA TRP A 328 -22.30 21.01 9.85
C TRP A 328 -21.22 20.76 8.79
N PHE A 329 -20.35 21.73 8.54
CA PHE A 329 -19.15 21.52 7.73
C PHE A 329 -18.30 20.37 8.29
N ALA A 330 -17.99 20.40 9.58
CA ALA A 330 -17.22 19.37 10.27
C ALA A 330 -17.91 18.01 10.19
N PHE A 331 -19.24 17.94 10.40
CA PHE A 331 -19.99 16.69 10.26
C PHE A 331 -19.80 16.01 8.90
N PHE A 332 -19.89 16.77 7.80
CA PHE A 332 -19.65 16.21 6.46
C PHE A 332 -18.19 15.84 6.22
N GLU A 333 -17.24 16.58 6.79
CA GLU A 333 -15.82 16.23 6.77
C GLU A 333 -15.57 14.85 7.41
N TYR A 334 -16.14 14.57 8.59
CA TYR A 334 -16.09 13.24 9.22
C TYR A 334 -16.73 12.16 8.35
N LEU A 335 -17.90 12.45 7.76
CA LEU A 335 -18.60 11.48 6.91
C LEU A 335 -17.77 11.11 5.67
N ILE A 336 -17.10 12.09 5.06
CA ILE A 336 -16.19 11.87 3.93
C ILE A 336 -14.97 11.06 4.37
N ALA A 337 -14.35 11.39 5.50
CA ALA A 337 -13.18 10.67 6.00
C ALA A 337 -13.50 9.19 6.26
N ILE A 338 -14.65 8.92 6.90
CA ILE A 338 -15.14 7.56 7.15
C ILE A 338 -15.45 6.85 5.84
N ALA A 339 -16.16 7.51 4.91
CA ALA A 339 -16.51 6.91 3.62
C ALA A 339 -15.26 6.57 2.78
N ASN A 340 -14.24 7.43 2.80
CA ASN A 340 -12.94 7.16 2.18
C ASN A 340 -12.26 5.95 2.82
N MET A 341 -12.17 5.89 4.15
CA MET A 341 -11.56 4.77 4.85
C MET A 341 -12.28 3.45 4.55
N LEU A 342 -13.61 3.45 4.61
CA LEU A 342 -14.43 2.29 4.27
C LEU A 342 -14.28 1.88 2.81
N PHE A 343 -14.10 2.82 1.90
CA PHE A 343 -13.90 2.52 0.47
C PHE A 343 -12.61 1.73 0.27
N HIS A 344 -11.51 2.15 0.88
CA HIS A 344 -10.25 1.40 0.83
C HIS A 344 -10.32 0.09 1.62
N PHE A 345 -11.11 0.03 2.68
CA PHE A 345 -11.35 -1.20 3.45
C PHE A 345 -12.14 -2.26 2.66
N THR A 346 -12.85 -1.89 1.59
CA THR A 346 -13.56 -2.86 0.73
C THR A 346 -12.63 -3.92 0.10
N ILE A 347 -11.32 -3.70 0.16
CA ILE A 347 -10.29 -4.64 -0.26
C ILE A 347 -10.40 -6.02 0.39
N ILE A 348 -10.90 -6.10 1.61
CA ILE A 348 -11.09 -7.37 2.33
C ILE A 348 -12.07 -8.29 1.60
N TRP A 349 -13.09 -7.72 0.94
CA TRP A 349 -14.02 -8.49 0.12
C TRP A 349 -13.47 -8.80 -1.28
N ASP A 350 -12.49 -8.02 -1.76
CA ASP A 350 -11.85 -8.27 -3.06
C ASP A 350 -10.82 -9.41 -2.97
N PHE A 351 -10.14 -9.55 -1.82
CA PHE A 351 -9.06 -10.53 -1.60
C PHE A 351 -9.23 -11.31 -0.29
N PRO A 352 -10.20 -12.24 -0.20
CA PRO A 352 -10.51 -12.94 1.05
C PRO A 352 -9.42 -13.91 1.54
N SER A 353 -8.52 -14.37 0.65
CA SER A 353 -7.58 -15.46 0.95
C SER A 353 -6.17 -15.23 0.39
N GLN A 354 -5.70 -13.97 0.38
CA GLN A 354 -4.36 -13.63 -0.09
C GLN A 354 -3.38 -13.43 1.07
N PHE A 355 -2.13 -13.88 0.87
CA PHE A 355 -1.04 -13.72 1.81
C PHE A 355 0.06 -12.88 1.17
N MET A 356 0.66 -11.98 1.95
CA MET A 356 1.87 -11.28 1.52
C MET A 356 3.06 -12.15 1.91
N MET A 357 3.81 -12.62 0.90
CA MET A 357 4.95 -13.51 1.10
C MET A 357 6.23 -12.86 0.54
N ILE A 358 7.27 -12.76 1.36
CA ILE A 358 8.62 -12.38 0.92
C ILE A 358 9.44 -13.66 0.83
N VAL A 359 9.84 -13.99 -0.40
CA VAL A 359 10.56 -15.21 -0.74
C VAL A 359 11.95 -14.85 -1.25
N GLN A 360 12.98 -15.48 -0.69
CA GLN A 360 14.33 -15.47 -1.27
C GLN A 360 14.55 -16.77 -2.05
N GLY A 361 14.78 -16.65 -3.36
CA GLY A 361 15.07 -17.79 -4.24
C GLY A 361 15.91 -17.37 -5.46
N PRO A 362 16.61 -18.31 -6.12
CA PRO A 362 17.34 -18.04 -7.36
C PRO A 362 16.37 -17.45 -8.42
N ARG A 363 16.73 -16.32 -9.04
CA ARG A 363 15.87 -15.60 -10.00
C ARG A 363 15.35 -16.48 -11.14
N GLU A 364 16.07 -17.54 -11.46
CA GLU A 364 15.83 -18.47 -12.56
C GLU A 364 14.71 -19.47 -12.26
N ASN A 365 14.47 -19.79 -10.98
CA ASN A 365 13.44 -20.76 -10.55
C ASN A 365 12.12 -20.10 -10.13
N LEU A 366 12.13 -18.79 -9.82
CA LEU A 366 10.94 -18.09 -9.32
C LEU A 366 9.77 -18.07 -10.34
N SER A 367 10.08 -18.01 -11.63
CA SER A 367 9.10 -18.06 -12.73
C SER A 367 8.41 -19.43 -12.86
N GLN A 368 9.12 -20.51 -12.56
CA GLN A 368 8.60 -21.88 -12.56
C GLN A 368 7.64 -22.12 -11.40
N TYR A 369 7.96 -21.66 -10.19
CA TYR A 369 7.09 -21.78 -9.02
C TYR A 369 5.81 -20.94 -9.11
N LEU A 370 5.89 -19.74 -9.70
CA LEU A 370 4.71 -18.88 -9.90
C LEU A 370 3.79 -19.36 -11.04
N SER A 371 4.30 -20.15 -11.99
CA SER A 371 3.52 -20.70 -13.11
C SER A 371 2.73 -21.95 -12.73
N ASN A 372 3.21 -22.72 -11.75
CA ASN A 372 2.50 -23.88 -11.23
C ASN A 372 1.48 -23.44 -10.18
N LYS A 373 0.27 -23.09 -10.62
CA LYS A 373 -0.89 -22.93 -9.71
C LYS A 373 -1.02 -24.18 -8.83
N PRO A 374 -1.10 -24.05 -7.49
CA PRO A 374 -1.45 -25.20 -6.66
C PRO A 374 -2.85 -25.66 -7.06
N LYS A 375 -2.98 -26.92 -7.45
CA LYS A 375 -4.27 -27.60 -7.48
C LYS A 375 -4.69 -27.75 -6.02
N ILE A 376 -5.74 -27.02 -5.65
CA ILE A 376 -6.43 -27.22 -4.39
C ILE A 376 -7.27 -28.48 -4.59
N GLU A 377 -6.88 -29.58 -3.95
CA GLU A 377 -7.76 -30.73 -3.72
C GLU A 377 -8.80 -30.40 -2.66
#